data_AF-A0A3D4CXH2-F1
#
_entry.id   AF-A0A3D4CXH2-F1
#
_cell.length_a   1.000
_cell.length_b   1.000
_cell.length_c   1.000
_cell.angle_alpha   90.00
_cell.angle_beta   90.00
_cell.angle_gamma   90.00
#
_symmetry.space_group_name_H-M   'P 1'
#
loop_
_entity.id
_entity.type
_entity.pdbx_description
1 polymer ?
#
loop_
_entity_poly.entity_id
_entity_poly.type
_entity_poly.pdbx_seq_one_letter_code
_entity_poly.pdbx_strand_id
1 'polypeptide(L)'
;MSTTPYEALCKLARERALISTTAAVLGWDQETFLPPKAVDYRARQLGWLSGKAHELATSSEWERALAEAEAEDSTNALESANLREFRHHYDRSAKLSRELVELETRTSSRAKAAWMQARKESNFSLFAPDLETLLDIARQKADLWGFREEPYDALLEEYERGSTTAEVADLFNSCRDAIIEIAREAVENSSATPANLLEG
;
A
#
# COMPACT_ATOMS: atom_id res chain seq x y z
N MET A 1 -3.98 24.03 -29.98
CA MET A 1 -2.95 24.44 -29.01
C MET A 1 -2.12 23.19 -28.73
N SER A 2 -0.79 23.29 -28.71
CA SER A 2 0.07 22.15 -28.37
C SER A 2 -0.14 21.81 -26.90
N THR A 3 -0.32 20.54 -26.56
CA THR A 3 -0.38 20.06 -25.18
C THR A 3 0.97 20.30 -24.51
N THR A 4 0.99 20.89 -23.33
CA THR A 4 2.25 21.06 -22.57
C THR A 4 2.75 19.71 -22.04
N PRO A 5 4.05 19.52 -21.80
CA PRO A 5 4.59 18.34 -21.11
C PRO A 5 3.86 18.02 -19.81
N TYR A 6 3.57 19.02 -18.97
CA TYR A 6 2.80 18.81 -17.74
C TYR A 6 1.37 18.30 -18.01
N GLU A 7 0.67 18.86 -19.02
CA GLU A 7 -0.65 18.38 -19.43
C GLU A 7 -0.61 16.94 -19.96
N ALA A 8 0.44 16.58 -20.69
CA ALA A 8 0.66 15.22 -21.20
C ALA A 8 0.89 14.22 -20.05
N LEU A 9 1.73 14.57 -19.07
CA LEU A 9 1.93 13.78 -17.86
C LEU A 9 0.62 13.62 -17.07
N CYS A 10 -0.14 14.70 -16.91
CA CYS A 10 -1.45 14.66 -16.25
C CYS A 10 -2.44 13.74 -16.98
N LYS A 11 -2.36 13.64 -18.31
CA LYS A 11 -3.19 12.70 -19.08
C LYS A 11 -2.85 11.25 -18.74
N LEU A 12 -1.56 10.89 -18.71
CA LEU A 12 -1.10 9.56 -18.30
C LEU A 12 -1.51 9.24 -16.85
N ALA A 13 -1.37 10.21 -15.95
CA ALA A 13 -1.76 10.06 -14.55
C ALA A 13 -3.26 9.79 -14.39
N ARG A 14 -4.11 10.47 -15.16
CA ARG A 14 -5.57 10.22 -15.18
C ARG A 14 -5.90 8.83 -15.71
N GLU A 15 -5.21 8.36 -16.74
CA GLU A 15 -5.41 7.00 -17.27
C GLU A 15 -5.00 5.93 -16.25
N ARG A 16 -3.83 6.08 -15.60
CA ARG A 16 -3.41 5.21 -14.49
C ARG A 16 -4.45 5.21 -13.37
N ALA A 17 -5.00 6.38 -13.02
CA ALA A 17 -6.01 6.50 -11.98
C ALA A 17 -7.30 5.76 -12.34
N LEU A 18 -7.76 5.78 -13.60
CA LEU A 18 -8.92 5.01 -14.05
C LEU A 18 -8.71 3.50 -13.86
N ILE A 19 -7.53 2.98 -14.23
CA ILE A 19 -7.19 1.57 -14.04
C ILE A 19 -7.18 1.21 -12.55
N SER A 20 -6.51 2.03 -11.74
CA SER A 20 -6.33 1.79 -10.30
C SER A 20 -7.66 1.87 -9.53
N THR A 21 -8.51 2.84 -9.86
CA THR A 21 -9.83 2.99 -9.21
C THR A 21 -10.81 1.91 -9.65
N THR A 22 -10.71 1.41 -10.89
CA THR A 22 -11.44 0.21 -11.33
C THR A 22 -11.01 -1.02 -10.52
N ALA A 23 -9.71 -1.21 -10.31
CA ALA A 23 -9.20 -2.28 -9.44
C ALA A 23 -9.69 -2.11 -7.99
N ALA A 24 -9.78 -0.88 -7.48
CA ALA A 24 -10.29 -0.60 -6.14
C ALA A 24 -11.75 -1.04 -5.95
N VAL A 25 -12.63 -0.80 -6.94
CA VAL A 25 -14.02 -1.27 -6.90
C VAL A 25 -14.08 -2.80 -6.90
N LEU A 26 -13.25 -3.48 -7.69
CA LEU A 26 -13.15 -4.94 -7.68
C LEU A 26 -12.60 -5.48 -6.35
N GLY A 27 -11.69 -4.74 -5.72
CA GLY A 27 -11.19 -5.05 -4.37
C GLY A 27 -12.29 -4.92 -3.33
N TRP A 28 -13.10 -3.86 -3.39
CA TRP A 28 -14.26 -3.71 -2.51
C TRP A 28 -15.30 -4.83 -2.72
N ASP A 29 -15.61 -5.18 -3.97
CA ASP A 29 -16.55 -6.28 -4.28
C ASP A 29 -16.03 -7.62 -3.74
N GLN A 30 -14.70 -7.84 -3.75
CA GLN A 30 -14.07 -9.04 -3.20
C GLN A 30 -14.42 -9.23 -1.72
N GLU A 31 -14.41 -8.14 -0.95
CA GLU A 31 -14.60 -8.18 0.50
C GLU A 31 -16.08 -8.11 0.91
N THR A 32 -17.01 -7.92 -0.03
CA THR A 32 -18.42 -7.66 0.27
C THR A 32 -19.38 -8.65 -0.38
N PHE A 33 -19.28 -8.89 -1.69
CA PHE A 33 -20.27 -9.66 -2.45
C PHE A 33 -19.71 -10.85 -3.21
N LEU A 34 -18.39 -10.93 -3.41
CA LEU A 34 -17.79 -11.97 -4.23
C LEU A 34 -18.03 -13.37 -3.65
N PRO A 35 -18.59 -14.33 -4.43
CA PRO A 35 -18.72 -15.70 -3.98
C PRO A 35 -17.34 -16.36 -3.79
N PRO A 36 -17.16 -17.26 -2.80
CA PRO A 36 -15.85 -17.86 -2.49
C PRO A 36 -15.16 -18.54 -3.68
N LYS A 37 -15.93 -19.16 -4.59
CA LYS A 37 -15.39 -19.83 -5.78
C LYS A 37 -14.82 -18.88 -6.83
N ALA A 38 -15.06 -17.57 -6.71
CA ALA A 38 -14.59 -16.56 -7.65
C ALA A 38 -13.29 -15.87 -7.23
N VAL A 39 -12.76 -16.16 -6.03
CA VAL A 39 -11.52 -15.55 -5.50
C VAL A 39 -10.35 -15.67 -6.48
N ASP A 40 -10.13 -16.84 -7.08
CA ASP A 40 -9.03 -17.02 -8.04
C ASP A 40 -9.17 -16.21 -9.32
N TYR A 41 -10.40 -16.00 -9.79
CA TYR A 41 -10.62 -15.14 -10.95
C TYR A 41 -10.46 -13.67 -10.56
N ARG A 42 -10.97 -13.26 -9.40
CA ARG A 42 -10.77 -11.91 -8.87
C ARG A 42 -9.29 -11.57 -8.68
N ALA A 43 -8.51 -12.48 -8.11
CA ALA A 43 -7.07 -12.32 -7.94
C ALA A 43 -6.36 -12.07 -9.28
N ARG A 44 -6.77 -12.79 -10.34
CA ARG A 44 -6.24 -12.57 -11.70
C ARG A 44 -6.62 -11.21 -12.27
N GLN A 45 -7.87 -10.77 -12.09
CA GLN A 45 -8.33 -9.44 -12.52
C GLN A 45 -7.53 -8.33 -11.84
N LEU A 46 -7.41 -8.39 -10.50
CA LEU A 46 -6.66 -7.41 -9.72
C LEU A 46 -5.18 -7.40 -10.08
N GLY A 47 -4.56 -8.58 -10.18
CA GLY A 47 -3.18 -8.72 -10.64
C GLY A 47 -2.96 -8.05 -11.98
N TRP A 48 -3.74 -8.41 -13.01
CA TRP A 48 -3.61 -7.83 -14.34
C TRP A 48 -3.80 -6.30 -14.36
N LEU A 49 -4.81 -5.77 -13.65
CA LEU A 49 -5.03 -4.33 -13.57
C LEU A 49 -3.88 -3.62 -12.86
N SER A 50 -3.36 -4.17 -11.76
CA SER A 50 -2.20 -3.61 -11.06
C SER A 50 -0.96 -3.58 -11.95
N GLY A 51 -0.70 -4.67 -12.69
CA GLY A 51 0.40 -4.75 -13.65
C GLY A 51 0.26 -3.73 -14.79
N LYS A 52 -0.97 -3.48 -15.27
CA LYS A 52 -1.23 -2.46 -16.29
C LYS A 52 -1.06 -1.03 -15.78
N ALA A 53 -1.53 -0.75 -14.58
CA ALA A 53 -1.29 0.55 -13.95
C ALA A 53 0.22 0.79 -13.72
N HIS A 54 0.95 -0.24 -13.30
CA HIS A 54 2.40 -0.20 -13.13
C HIS A 54 3.14 0.04 -14.45
N GLU A 55 2.85 -0.77 -15.47
CA GLU A 55 3.45 -0.67 -16.81
C GLU A 55 3.31 0.74 -17.40
N LEU A 56 2.15 1.38 -17.23
CA LEU A 56 1.93 2.76 -17.65
C LEU A 56 2.77 3.75 -16.84
N ALA A 57 2.78 3.60 -15.51
CA ALA A 57 3.49 4.48 -14.58
C ALA A 57 5.02 4.41 -14.68
N THR A 58 5.55 3.31 -15.23
CA THR A 58 7.00 3.10 -15.45
C THR A 58 7.35 3.07 -16.93
N SER A 59 6.45 3.51 -17.81
CA SER A 59 6.68 3.52 -19.25
C SER A 59 7.71 4.59 -19.66
N SER A 60 8.37 4.37 -20.79
CA SER A 60 9.24 5.40 -21.40
C SER A 60 8.49 6.69 -21.74
N GLU A 61 7.19 6.61 -22.02
CA GLU A 61 6.36 7.79 -22.25
C GLU A 61 6.16 8.59 -20.96
N TRP A 62 5.89 7.91 -19.84
CA TRP A 62 5.79 8.55 -18.52
C TRP A 62 7.11 9.18 -18.11
N GLU A 63 8.22 8.45 -18.23
CA GLU A 63 9.56 8.93 -17.88
C GLU A 63 9.91 10.21 -18.66
N ARG A 64 9.71 10.18 -19.98
CA ARG A 64 9.96 11.33 -20.85
C ARG A 64 9.06 12.52 -20.48
N ALA A 65 7.75 12.30 -20.34
CA ALA A 65 6.80 13.38 -20.02
C ALA A 65 7.10 14.01 -18.66
N LEU A 66 7.52 13.21 -17.68
CA LEU A 66 7.95 13.69 -16.38
C LEU A 66 9.22 14.54 -16.48
N ALA A 67 10.25 14.04 -17.17
CA ALA A 67 11.51 14.78 -17.34
C ALA A 67 11.32 16.09 -18.11
N GLU A 68 10.49 16.09 -19.16
CA GLU A 68 10.16 17.30 -19.92
C GLU A 68 9.38 18.31 -19.06
N ALA A 69 8.41 17.86 -18.26
CA ALA A 69 7.63 18.74 -17.39
C ALA A 69 8.47 19.31 -16.23
N GLU A 70 9.44 18.56 -15.70
CA GLU A 70 10.39 19.06 -14.70
C GLU A 70 11.34 20.14 -15.27
N ALA A 71 11.62 20.10 -16.58
CA ALA A 71 12.51 21.07 -17.23
C ALA A 71 11.84 22.42 -17.54
N GLU A 72 10.51 22.53 -17.49
CA GLU A 72 9.77 23.75 -17.84
C GLU A 72 9.75 24.83 -16.73
N ASP A 73 10.42 24.59 -15.58
CA ASP A 73 10.53 25.51 -14.44
C ASP A 73 9.19 26.24 -14.14
N SER A 74 8.18 25.46 -13.72
CA SER A 74 6.84 26.00 -13.46
C SER A 74 6.83 26.97 -12.26
N THR A 75 6.28 28.16 -12.48
CA THR A 75 6.03 29.13 -11.40
C THR A 75 4.77 28.81 -10.58
N ASN A 76 4.02 27.77 -10.97
CA ASN A 76 2.82 27.33 -10.28
C ASN A 76 3.17 26.35 -9.15
N ALA A 77 2.88 26.74 -7.92
CA ALA A 77 3.17 25.93 -6.73
C ALA A 77 2.46 24.57 -6.72
N LEU A 78 1.25 24.47 -7.31
CA LEU A 78 0.51 23.21 -7.38
C LEU A 78 1.15 22.23 -8.37
N GLU A 79 1.59 22.73 -9.53
CA GLU A 79 2.28 21.91 -10.52
C GLU A 79 3.62 21.43 -10.00
N SER A 80 4.38 22.32 -9.35
CA SER A 80 5.64 21.99 -8.69
C SER A 80 5.46 20.90 -7.62
N ALA A 81 4.40 21.00 -6.81
CA ALA A 81 4.09 19.96 -5.83
C ALA A 81 3.73 18.64 -6.50
N ASN A 82 2.90 18.66 -7.55
CA ASN A 82 2.49 17.46 -8.27
C ASN A 82 3.68 16.75 -8.94
N LEU A 83 4.61 17.51 -9.55
CA LEU A 83 5.84 16.97 -10.14
C LEU A 83 6.71 16.28 -9.10
N ARG A 84 6.89 16.89 -7.91
CA ARG A 84 7.61 16.24 -6.80
C ARG A 84 6.98 14.89 -6.41
N GLU A 85 5.65 14.82 -6.34
CA GLU A 85 4.96 13.56 -6.02
C GLU A 85 5.08 12.53 -7.16
N PHE A 86 4.94 12.95 -8.42
CA PHE A 86 5.12 12.05 -9.57
C PHE A 86 6.54 11.50 -9.64
N ARG A 87 7.55 12.34 -9.40
CA ARG A 87 8.96 11.92 -9.34
C ARG A 87 9.19 10.89 -8.26
N HIS A 88 8.75 11.17 -7.04
CA HIS A 88 8.89 10.21 -5.94
C HIS A 88 8.23 8.86 -6.26
N HIS A 89 6.98 8.87 -6.76
CA HIS A 89 6.29 7.65 -7.12
C HIS A 89 6.96 6.91 -8.29
N TYR A 90 7.44 7.62 -9.31
CA TYR A 90 8.15 7.04 -10.44
C TYR A 90 9.45 6.36 -9.97
N ASP A 91 10.29 7.06 -9.20
CA ASP A 91 11.59 6.55 -8.75
C ASP A 91 11.45 5.28 -7.89
N ARG A 92 10.37 5.17 -7.09
CA ARG A 92 10.05 3.94 -6.34
C ARG A 92 9.47 2.85 -7.24
N SER A 93 8.55 3.20 -8.14
CA SER A 93 7.87 2.23 -9.01
C SER A 93 8.82 1.62 -10.02
N ALA A 94 9.72 2.41 -10.62
CA ALA A 94 10.68 1.97 -11.63
C ALA A 94 11.68 0.92 -11.11
N LYS A 95 11.85 0.82 -9.79
CA LYS A 95 12.69 -0.22 -9.14
C LYS A 95 12.01 -1.58 -9.05
N LEU A 96 10.70 -1.65 -9.28
CA LEU A 96 9.93 -2.89 -9.20
C LEU A 96 9.57 -3.40 -10.60
N SER A 97 9.67 -4.71 -10.80
CA SER A 97 9.16 -5.33 -12.02
C SER A 97 7.64 -5.42 -12.00
N ARG A 98 7.03 -5.41 -13.18
CA ARG A 98 5.60 -5.64 -13.35
C ARG A 98 5.20 -6.99 -12.74
N GLU A 99 6.00 -8.03 -12.96
CA GLU A 99 5.73 -9.38 -12.48
C GLU A 99 5.65 -9.43 -10.95
N LEU A 100 6.51 -8.67 -10.25
CA LEU A 100 6.49 -8.58 -8.80
C LEU A 100 5.22 -7.90 -8.28
N VAL A 101 4.78 -6.81 -8.94
CA VAL A 101 3.54 -6.10 -8.59
C VAL A 101 2.31 -6.97 -8.83
N GLU A 102 2.26 -7.69 -9.96
CA GLU A 102 1.17 -8.63 -10.25
C GLU A 102 1.15 -9.80 -9.27
N LEU A 103 2.32 -10.32 -8.89
CA LEU A 103 2.46 -11.39 -7.91
C LEU A 103 1.97 -10.94 -6.53
N GLU A 104 2.46 -9.80 -6.02
CA GLU A 104 2.03 -9.21 -4.75
C GLU A 104 0.51 -9.07 -4.67
N THR A 105 -0.09 -8.50 -5.72
CA THR A 105 -1.54 -8.25 -5.78
C THR A 105 -2.35 -9.54 -5.78
N ARG A 106 -1.93 -10.54 -6.56
CA ARG A 106 -2.58 -11.86 -6.61
C ARG A 106 -2.45 -12.61 -5.29
N THR A 107 -1.25 -12.62 -4.72
CA THR A 107 -0.98 -13.29 -3.43
C THR A 107 -1.81 -12.64 -2.35
N SER A 108 -1.80 -11.31 -2.25
CA SER A 108 -2.61 -10.57 -1.27
C SER A 108 -4.10 -10.86 -1.41
N SER A 109 -4.63 -10.90 -2.63
CA SER A 109 -6.04 -11.20 -2.90
C SER A 109 -6.45 -12.60 -2.40
N ARG A 110 -5.62 -13.62 -2.63
CA ARG A 110 -5.85 -14.99 -2.16
C ARG A 110 -5.66 -15.13 -0.65
N ALA A 111 -4.59 -14.54 -0.13
CA ALA A 111 -4.19 -14.57 1.27
C ALA A 111 -5.29 -14.02 2.18
N LYS A 112 -6.06 -13.01 1.74
CA LYS A 112 -7.23 -12.51 2.48
C LYS A 112 -8.29 -13.58 2.71
N ALA A 113 -8.59 -14.40 1.69
CA ALA A 113 -9.57 -15.49 1.83
C ALA A 113 -9.08 -16.56 2.81
N ALA A 114 -7.80 -16.94 2.73
CA ALA A 114 -7.18 -17.86 3.67
C ALA A 114 -7.17 -17.30 5.10
N TRP A 115 -6.81 -16.03 5.27
CA TRP A 115 -6.83 -15.33 6.56
C TRP A 115 -8.22 -15.27 7.19
N MET A 116 -9.27 -14.98 6.41
CA MET A 116 -10.65 -14.96 6.91
C MET A 116 -11.04 -16.33 7.48
N GLN A 117 -10.70 -17.40 6.78
CA GLN A 117 -10.97 -18.76 7.25
C GLN A 117 -10.13 -19.09 8.49
N ALA A 118 -8.82 -18.81 8.44
CA ALA A 118 -7.89 -19.02 9.55
C ALA A 118 -8.36 -18.33 10.83
N ARG A 119 -8.81 -17.08 10.73
CA ARG A 119 -9.32 -16.31 11.86
C ARG A 119 -10.61 -16.90 12.41
N LYS A 120 -11.55 -17.28 11.54
CA LYS A 120 -12.82 -17.91 11.94
C LYS A 120 -12.60 -19.23 12.67
N GLU A 121 -11.64 -20.02 12.22
CA GLU A 121 -11.31 -21.32 12.81
C GLU A 121 -10.26 -21.25 13.92
N SER A 122 -9.71 -20.07 14.20
CA SER A 122 -8.53 -19.91 15.06
C SER A 122 -7.37 -20.82 14.67
N ASN A 123 -7.17 -21.04 13.36
CA ASN A 123 -6.20 -21.97 12.80
C ASN A 123 -5.16 -21.24 11.94
N PHE A 124 -4.06 -20.82 12.56
CA PHE A 124 -2.97 -20.10 11.89
C PHE A 124 -2.34 -20.88 10.73
N SER A 125 -2.32 -22.21 10.79
CA SER A 125 -1.69 -23.04 9.76
C SER A 125 -2.32 -22.86 8.37
N LEU A 126 -3.59 -22.42 8.31
CA LEU A 126 -4.28 -22.11 7.05
C LEU A 126 -3.76 -20.84 6.38
N PHE A 127 -3.16 -19.91 7.14
CA PHE A 127 -2.65 -18.63 6.63
C PHE A 127 -1.13 -18.57 6.56
N ALA A 128 -0.43 -19.38 7.36
CA ALA A 128 1.04 -19.35 7.45
C ALA A 128 1.77 -19.40 6.08
N PRO A 129 1.39 -20.26 5.11
CA PRO A 129 2.07 -20.31 3.80
C PRO A 129 1.90 -19.03 2.98
N ASP A 130 0.71 -18.42 3.03
CA ASP A 130 0.44 -17.15 2.36
C ASP A 130 1.22 -16.01 3.02
N LEU A 131 1.31 -16.00 4.35
CA LEU A 131 2.08 -15.01 5.10
C LEU A 131 3.58 -15.09 4.79
N GLU A 132 4.14 -16.30 4.69
CA GLU A 132 5.54 -16.51 4.33
C GLU A 132 5.83 -15.91 2.93
N THR A 133 4.96 -16.21 1.96
CA THR A 133 5.07 -15.65 0.61
C THR A 133 4.98 -14.12 0.60
N LEU A 134 4.04 -13.54 1.37
CA LEU A 134 3.90 -12.08 1.48
C LEU A 134 5.12 -11.43 2.13
N LEU A 135 5.72 -12.08 3.13
CA LEU A 135 6.91 -11.59 3.80
C LEU A 135 8.13 -11.59 2.87
N ASP A 136 8.28 -12.63 2.05
CA ASP A 136 9.36 -12.71 1.07
C ASP A 136 9.22 -11.62 -0.02
N ILE A 137 7.99 -11.37 -0.49
CA ILE A 137 7.70 -10.26 -1.40
C ILE A 137 8.05 -8.92 -0.75
N ALA A 138 7.65 -8.70 0.51
CA ALA A 138 7.96 -7.46 1.22
C ALA A 138 9.46 -7.24 1.36
N ARG A 139 10.23 -8.27 1.75
CA ARG A 139 11.70 -8.21 1.83
C ARG A 139 12.32 -7.91 0.47
N GLN A 140 11.86 -8.58 -0.58
CA GLN A 140 12.33 -8.32 -1.94
C GLN A 140 12.08 -6.86 -2.38
N LYS A 141 10.90 -6.30 -2.06
CA LYS A 141 10.59 -4.89 -2.33
C LYS A 141 11.50 -3.95 -1.55
N ALA A 142 11.75 -4.22 -0.27
CA ALA A 142 12.67 -3.44 0.55
C ALA A 142 14.08 -3.41 -0.05
N ASP A 143 14.60 -4.58 -0.48
CA ASP A 143 15.92 -4.68 -1.12
C ASP A 143 15.98 -3.90 -2.44
N LEU A 144 14.94 -3.98 -3.28
CA LEU A 144 14.86 -3.26 -4.55
C LEU A 144 14.77 -1.74 -4.35
N TRP A 145 13.98 -1.29 -3.38
CA TRP A 145 13.86 0.12 -3.05
C TRP A 145 15.14 0.69 -2.43
N GLY A 146 15.82 -0.11 -1.62
CA GLY A 146 16.98 0.28 -0.84
C GLY A 146 16.58 1.05 0.43
N PHE A 147 17.42 0.93 1.45
CA PHE A 147 17.25 1.53 2.77
C PHE A 147 18.61 1.95 3.33
N ARG A 148 18.61 2.80 4.35
CA ARG A 148 19.84 3.27 5.01
C ARG A 148 20.24 2.38 6.17
N GLU A 149 19.31 2.13 7.08
CA GLU A 149 19.56 1.41 8.33
C GLU A 149 18.84 0.07 8.34
N GLU A 150 17.50 0.08 8.21
CA GLU A 150 16.70 -1.14 8.29
C GLU A 150 15.87 -1.38 7.03
N PRO A 151 15.69 -2.65 6.59
CA PRO A 151 14.80 -2.97 5.47
C PRO A 151 13.37 -2.44 5.66
N TYR A 152 12.92 -2.35 6.92
CA TYR A 152 11.60 -1.84 7.24
C TYR A 152 11.44 -0.34 6.92
N ASP A 153 12.52 0.45 6.90
CA ASP A 153 12.48 1.86 6.49
C ASP A 153 11.99 2.01 5.04
N ALA A 154 12.45 1.13 4.14
CA ALA A 154 12.02 1.14 2.75
C ALA A 154 10.52 0.83 2.58
N LEU A 155 9.97 0.01 3.48
CA LEU A 155 8.55 -0.33 3.54
C LEU A 155 7.74 0.79 4.18
N LEU A 156 8.27 1.42 5.23
CA LEU A 156 7.63 2.53 5.94
C LEU A 156 7.45 3.76 5.05
N GLU A 157 8.43 4.05 4.19
CA GLU A 157 8.39 5.13 3.19
C GLU A 157 7.15 5.09 2.28
N GLU A 158 6.56 3.92 2.07
CA GLU A 158 5.32 3.77 1.29
C GLU A 158 4.10 4.37 1.98
N TYR A 159 4.11 4.42 3.31
CA TYR A 159 3.00 4.85 4.16
C TYR A 159 3.24 6.20 4.82
N GLU A 160 4.48 6.45 5.26
CA GLU A 160 4.90 7.69 5.91
C GLU A 160 6.27 8.11 5.37
N ARG A 161 6.27 9.01 4.39
CA ARG A 161 7.48 9.45 3.70
C ARG A 161 8.44 10.14 4.68
N GLY A 162 9.69 9.68 4.69
CA GLY A 162 10.79 10.24 5.46
C GLY A 162 10.88 9.73 6.89
N SER A 163 9.94 8.90 7.35
CA SER A 163 10.00 8.30 8.68
C SER A 163 10.93 7.08 8.69
N THR A 164 11.52 6.82 9.85
CA THR A 164 12.42 5.70 10.09
C THR A 164 11.92 4.76 11.18
N THR A 165 12.41 3.53 11.16
CA THR A 165 12.12 2.54 12.19
C THR A 165 12.59 3.01 13.57
N ALA A 166 13.70 3.74 13.64
CA ALA A 166 14.23 4.34 14.86
C ALA A 166 13.27 5.38 15.45
N GLU A 167 12.76 6.33 14.65
CA GLU A 167 11.80 7.34 15.11
C GLU A 167 10.50 6.70 15.61
N VAL A 168 10.01 5.66 14.93
CA VAL A 168 8.82 4.90 15.36
C VAL A 168 9.09 4.19 16.70
N ALA A 169 10.27 3.58 16.86
CA ALA A 169 10.66 2.93 18.11
C ALA A 169 10.77 3.92 19.28
N ASP A 170 11.37 5.09 19.04
CA ASP A 170 11.48 6.17 20.03
C ASP A 170 10.11 6.68 20.46
N LEU A 171 9.19 6.89 19.52
CA LEU A 171 7.81 7.26 19.81
C LEU A 171 7.13 6.20 20.70
N PHE A 172 7.20 4.93 20.32
CA PHE A 172 6.62 3.84 21.13
C PHE A 172 7.21 3.77 22.53
N ASN A 173 8.53 3.94 22.66
CA ASN A 173 9.21 3.91 23.95
C ASN A 173 8.81 5.10 24.83
N SER A 174 8.63 6.29 24.23
CA SER A 174 8.21 7.50 24.97
C SER A 174 6.81 7.38 25.58
N CYS A 175 5.92 6.63 24.94
CA CYS A 175 4.53 6.46 25.39
C CYS A 175 4.28 5.16 26.16
N ARG A 176 5.23 4.20 26.14
CA ARG A 176 5.03 2.83 26.65
C ARG A 176 4.54 2.80 28.10
N ASP A 177 5.31 3.39 29.01
CA ASP A 177 5.03 3.29 30.45
C ASP A 177 3.73 4.00 30.83
N ALA A 178 3.48 5.16 30.22
CA ALA A 178 2.24 5.91 30.41
C ALA A 178 1.02 5.12 29.92
N ILE A 179 1.10 4.49 28.74
CA ILE A 179 0.00 3.67 28.19
C ILE A 179 -0.24 2.43 29.07
N ILE A 180 0.82 1.78 29.56
CA ILE A 180 0.71 0.63 30.47
C ILE A 180 -0.04 1.04 31.74
N GLU A 181 0.32 2.18 32.33
CA GLU A 181 -0.32 2.64 33.56
C GLU A 181 -1.79 3.03 33.33
N ILE A 182 -2.09 3.78 32.26
CA ILE A 182 -3.46 4.12 31.88
C ILE A 182 -4.29 2.85 31.64
N ALA A 183 -3.73 1.84 30.97
CA ALA A 183 -4.42 0.58 30.73
C ALA A 183 -4.69 -0.18 32.03
N ARG A 184 -3.72 -0.20 32.96
CA ARG A 184 -3.88 -0.81 34.30
C ARG A 184 -5.00 -0.13 35.08
N GLU A 185 -4.96 1.20 35.19
CA GLU A 185 -5.99 1.99 35.87
C GLU A 185 -7.37 1.82 35.24
N ALA A 186 -7.46 1.80 33.91
CA ALA A 186 -8.71 1.59 33.20
C ALA A 186 -9.33 0.22 33.52
N VAL A 187 -8.52 -0.84 33.54
CA VAL A 187 -8.97 -2.19 33.92
C VAL A 187 -9.44 -2.21 35.38
N GLU A 188 -8.66 -1.66 36.31
CA GLU A 188 -9.02 -1.58 37.72
C GLU A 188 -10.34 -0.85 37.94
N ASN A 189 -10.51 0.32 37.33
CA ASN A 189 -11.74 1.12 37.41
C ASN A 189 -12.94 0.43 36.76
N SER A 190 -12.73 -0.28 35.65
CA SER A 190 -13.81 -0.99 34.95
C SER A 190 -14.24 -2.30 35.63
N SER A 191 -13.43 -2.87 36.52
CA SER A 191 -13.74 -4.14 37.22
C SER A 191 -15.01 -4.08 38.08
N ALA A 192 -15.38 -2.88 38.55
CA ALA A 192 -16.60 -2.64 39.30
C ALA A 192 -17.82 -2.32 38.40
N THR A 193 -17.60 -2.18 37.08
CA THR A 193 -18.65 -1.87 36.11
C THR A 193 -19.32 -3.19 35.66
N PRO A 194 -20.65 -3.33 35.79
CA PRO A 194 -21.34 -4.53 35.32
C PRO A 194 -21.11 -4.76 33.82
N ALA A 195 -20.79 -6.00 33.42
CA ALA A 195 -20.54 -6.33 32.01
C ALA A 195 -21.75 -6.07 31.10
N ASN A 196 -22.95 -6.05 31.67
CA ASN A 196 -24.21 -5.77 31.00
C ASN A 196 -24.60 -4.27 31.01
N LEU A 197 -23.69 -3.35 31.34
CA LEU A 197 -23.98 -1.90 31.39
C LEU A 197 -24.60 -1.37 30.08
N LEU A 198 -24.24 -1.95 28.93
CA LEU A 198 -24.74 -1.55 27.61
C LEU A 198 -25.95 -2.37 27.15
N GLU A 199 -26.35 -3.38 27.91
CA GLU A 199 -27.54 -4.20 27.69
C GLU A 199 -28.67 -3.64 28.55
N GLY A 200 -29.23 -2.51 28.12
CA GLY A 200 -30.51 -2.01 28.64
C GLY A 200 -31.66 -2.95 28.28
#